data_AF-A0A6L8V2L0-F1
#
_entry.id   AF-A0A6L8V2L0-F1
#
_cell.length_a   1.000
_cell.length_b   1.000
_cell.length_c   1.000
_cell.angle_alpha   90.00
_cell.angle_beta   90.00
_cell.angle_gamma   90.00
#
_symmetry.space_group_name_H-M   'P 1'
#
loop_
_entity.id
_entity.type
_entity.pdbx_description
1 polymer ?
#
loop_
_entity_poly.entity_id
_entity_poly.type
_entity_poly.pdbx_seq_one_letter_code
_entity_poly.pdbx_strand_id
1 'polypeptide(L)'
;MAFMEYQLSTYRKHLQINEQDFEQRWLTKRAKKRNSLNLLEEEIHSLRRRLEQMVLDGEEMTSESVVELSTILDLKINEYMNNWKKSR
;
A
#
# COMPACT_ATOMS: atom_id res chain seq x y z
N MET A 1 -22.47 -26.20 45.93
CA MET A 1 -21.51 -25.39 45.17
C MET A 1 -22.32 -24.59 44.15
N ALA A 2 -22.60 -23.32 44.41
CA ALA A 2 -23.43 -22.50 43.53
C ALA A 2 -22.52 -21.71 42.57
N PHE A 3 -22.79 -21.84 41.28
CA PHE A 3 -22.11 -21.17 40.17
C PHE A 3 -22.51 -19.69 40.17
N MET A 4 -21.55 -18.77 40.25
CA MET A 4 -21.80 -17.32 40.18
C MET A 4 -22.06 -16.94 38.72
N GLU A 5 -23.33 -16.66 38.41
CA GLU A 5 -23.75 -16.14 37.11
C GLU A 5 -23.31 -14.68 37.00
N TYR A 6 -22.23 -14.43 36.26
CA TYR A 6 -21.71 -13.09 36.02
C TYR A 6 -22.66 -12.35 35.05
N GLN A 7 -23.61 -11.60 35.59
CA GLN A 7 -24.46 -10.70 34.82
C GLN A 7 -23.60 -9.50 34.39
N LEU A 8 -23.19 -9.48 33.11
CA LEU A 8 -22.56 -8.31 32.48
C LEU A 8 -23.56 -7.16 32.53
N SER A 9 -23.40 -6.28 33.53
CA SER A 9 -24.17 -5.07 33.66
C SER A 9 -24.10 -4.31 32.34
N THR A 10 -25.28 -4.05 31.78
CA THR A 10 -25.48 -3.29 30.55
C THR A 10 -24.94 -1.88 30.77
N TYR A 11 -23.65 -1.72 30.51
CA TYR A 11 -22.99 -0.42 30.43
C TYR A 11 -23.55 0.25 29.17
N ARG A 12 -24.67 0.95 29.35
CA ARG A 12 -25.18 1.94 28.41
C ARG A 12 -24.19 3.09 28.40
N LYS A 13 -23.04 2.86 27.77
CA LYS A 13 -22.07 3.90 27.43
C LYS A 13 -22.77 4.80 26.45
N HIS A 14 -23.27 5.92 26.95
CA HIS A 14 -23.51 7.10 26.17
C HIS A 14 -22.15 7.60 25.66
N LEU A 15 -21.61 6.93 24.65
CA LEU A 15 -20.54 7.44 23.83
C LEU A 15 -21.22 7.82 22.50
N GLN A 16 -21.87 8.98 22.49
CA GLN A 16 -22.20 9.65 21.23
C GLN A 16 -20.87 10.10 20.61
N ILE A 17 -20.16 9.16 20.00
CA ILE A 17 -19.16 9.49 18.98
C ILE A 17 -19.99 9.89 17.76
N ASN A 18 -19.68 11.03 17.16
CA ASN A 18 -20.19 11.37 15.85
C ASN A 18 -19.58 10.39 14.83
N GLU A 19 -20.22 9.22 14.66
CA GLU A 19 -19.69 8.05 13.95
C GLU A 19 -19.48 8.28 12.45
N GLN A 20 -20.07 9.30 11.84
CA GLN A 20 -19.95 9.50 10.39
C GLN A 20 -18.58 10.05 9.95
N ASP A 21 -17.99 11.00 10.67
CA ASP A 21 -16.79 11.69 10.18
C ASP A 21 -15.50 10.88 10.41
N PHE A 22 -15.39 10.25 11.57
CA PHE A 22 -14.24 9.40 11.89
C PHE A 22 -14.22 8.12 11.05
N GLU A 23 -15.39 7.52 10.79
CA GLU A 23 -15.46 6.27 10.04
C GLU A 23 -15.10 6.47 8.56
N GLN A 24 -15.62 7.54 7.97
CA GLN A 24 -15.29 7.94 6.60
C GLN A 24 -13.80 8.30 6.47
N ARG A 25 -13.19 8.93 7.48
CA ARG A 25 -11.77 9.32 7.43
C ARG A 25 -10.81 8.14 7.46
N TRP A 26 -11.11 7.02 8.14
CA TRP A 26 -10.24 5.83 8.08
C TRP A 26 -10.47 5.01 6.81
N LEU A 27 -11.71 4.92 6.34
CA LEU A 27 -12.05 4.26 5.07
C LEU A 27 -11.37 4.97 3.90
N THR A 28 -11.47 6.30 3.83
CA THR A 28 -10.82 7.12 2.79
C THR A 28 -9.30 7.06 2.85
N LYS A 29 -8.69 7.01 4.04
CA LYS A 29 -7.23 6.81 4.19
C LYS A 29 -6.78 5.45 3.67
N ARG A 30 -7.51 4.38 3.95
CA ARG A 30 -7.21 3.04 3.41
C ARG A 30 -7.40 2.99 1.89
N ALA A 31 -8.48 3.58 1.37
CA ALA A 31 -8.73 3.66 -0.06
C ALA A 31 -7.63 4.47 -0.78
N LYS A 32 -7.23 5.62 -0.23
CA LYS A 32 -6.12 6.42 -0.75
C LYS A 32 -4.79 5.66 -0.76
N LYS A 33 -4.49 4.92 0.31
CA LYS A 33 -3.29 4.07 0.41
C LYS A 33 -3.30 2.93 -0.61
N ARG A 34 -4.46 2.30 -0.83
CA ARG A 34 -4.65 1.25 -1.85
C ARG A 34 -4.49 1.81 -3.25
N ASN A 35 -5.06 2.98 -3.52
CA ASN A 35 -4.90 3.67 -4.81
C ASN A 35 -3.44 4.06 -5.06
N SER A 36 -2.71 4.55 -4.05
CA SER A 36 -1.28 4.82 -4.19
C SER A 36 -0.44 3.56 -4.43
N LEU A 37 -0.81 2.42 -3.85
CA LEU A 37 -0.14 1.15 -4.12
C LEU A 37 -0.41 0.65 -5.54
N ASN A 38 -1.65 0.74 -6.02
CA ASN A 38 -2.00 0.38 -7.40
C ASN A 38 -1.26 1.26 -8.41
N LEU A 39 -1.20 2.58 -8.17
CA LEU A 39 -0.47 3.50 -9.04
C LEU A 39 1.04 3.18 -9.07
N LEU A 40 1.60 2.85 -7.91
CA LEU A 40 3.00 2.45 -7.78
C LEU A 40 3.31 1.14 -8.53
N GLU A 41 2.37 0.19 -8.51
CA GLU A 41 2.46 -1.08 -9.26
C GLU A 41 2.42 -0.83 -10.77
N GLU A 42 1.51 0.02 -11.26
CA GLU A 42 1.46 0.42 -12.67
C GLU A 42 2.75 1.11 -13.14
N GLU A 43 3.33 1.98 -12.31
CA GLU A 43 4.61 2.62 -12.59
C GLU A 43 5.74 1.60 -12.70
N ILE A 44 5.81 0.61 -11.79
CA ILE A 44 6.78 -0.50 -11.85
C ILE A 44 6.61 -1.31 -13.14
N HIS A 45 5.36 -1.64 -13.52
CA HIS A 45 5.08 -2.39 -14.75
C HIS A 45 5.44 -1.60 -16.01
N SER A 46 5.21 -0.29 -16.03
CA SER A 46 5.60 0.58 -17.14
C SER A 46 7.13 0.65 -17.28
N LEU A 47 7.84 0.84 -16.17
CA LEU A 47 9.30 0.90 -16.14
C LEU A 47 9.93 -0.43 -16.59
N ARG A 48 9.38 -1.58 -16.16
CA ARG A 48 9.82 -2.91 -16.64
C ARG A 48 9.65 -3.08 -18.13
N ARG A 49 8.47 -2.74 -18.67
CA ARG A 49 8.23 -2.83 -20.11
C ARG A 49 9.19 -1.96 -20.90
N ARG A 50 9.45 -0.74 -20.42
CA ARG A 50 10.41 0.16 -21.06
C ARG A 50 11.84 -0.40 -21.03
N LEU A 51 12.25 -0.97 -19.90
CA LEU A 51 13.57 -1.61 -19.76
C LEU A 51 13.70 -2.81 -20.70
N GLU A 52 12.68 -3.67 -20.76
CA GLU A 52 12.61 -4.82 -21.66
C GLU A 52 12.66 -4.38 -23.13
N GLN A 53 11.97 -3.30 -23.50
CA GLN A 53 12.03 -2.74 -24.86
C GLN A 53 13.43 -2.23 -25.20
N MET A 54 14.10 -1.50 -24.31
CA MET A 54 15.47 -1.02 -24.54
C MET A 54 16.45 -2.19 -24.77
N VAL A 55 16.31 -3.27 -23.98
CA VAL A 55 17.11 -4.49 -24.18
C VAL A 55 16.78 -5.17 -25.51
N LEU A 56 15.50 -5.22 -25.91
CA LEU A 56 15.06 -5.81 -27.18
C LEU A 56 15.52 -4.98 -28.40
N ASP A 57 15.57 -3.66 -28.26
CA ASP A 57 16.07 -2.73 -29.27
C ASP A 57 17.60 -2.80 -29.41
N GLY A 58 18.27 -3.66 -28.63
CA GLY A 58 19.69 -3.94 -28.70
C GLY A 58 20.55 -2.99 -27.88
N GLU A 59 19.95 -2.23 -26.96
CA GLU A 59 20.70 -1.37 -26.06
C GLU A 59 21.48 -2.22 -25.05
N GLU A 60 22.76 -1.88 -24.87
CA GLU A 60 23.61 -2.62 -23.95
C GLU A 60 23.10 -2.45 -22.51
N MET A 61 23.07 -3.53 -21.74
CA MET A 61 22.66 -3.48 -20.32
C MET A 61 23.54 -2.54 -19.47
N THR A 62 24.73 -2.22 -19.96
CA THR A 62 25.68 -1.28 -19.35
C THR A 62 25.54 0.15 -19.88
N SER A 63 24.65 0.40 -20.84
CA SER A 63 24.31 1.75 -21.31
C SER A 63 23.83 2.58 -20.13
N GLU A 64 24.29 3.83 -20.04
CA GLU A 64 23.91 4.76 -18.99
C GLU A 64 22.37 4.87 -18.88
N SER A 65 21.67 4.89 -20.01
CA SER A 65 20.20 5.00 -20.03
C SER A 65 19.51 3.75 -19.47
N VAL A 66 20.03 2.54 -19.74
CA VAL A 66 19.51 1.29 -19.18
C VAL A 66 19.79 1.19 -17.69
N VAL A 67 20.98 1.60 -17.26
CA VAL A 67 21.40 1.61 -15.85
C VAL A 67 20.57 2.59 -15.03
N GLU A 68 20.36 3.81 -15.53
CA GLU A 68 19.49 4.80 -14.89
C GLU A 68 18.06 4.27 -14.76
N LEU A 69 17.49 3.74 -15.85
CA LEU A 69 16.13 3.21 -15.83
C LEU A 69 16.00 2.02 -14.85
N SER A 70 16.98 1.12 -14.82
CA SER A 70 17.03 0.00 -13.87
C SER A 70 17.13 0.49 -12.43
N THR A 71 17.91 1.54 -12.18
CA THR A 71 18.05 2.14 -10.85
C THR A 71 16.73 2.76 -10.38
N ILE A 72 16.04 3.48 -11.27
CA ILE A 72 14.72 4.05 -10.98
C ILE A 72 13.71 2.95 -10.70
N LEU A 73 13.72 1.86 -11.48
CA LEU A 73 12.86 0.71 -11.27
C LEU A 73 13.11 0.07 -9.89
N ASP A 74 14.38 -0.11 -9.50
CA ASP A 74 14.73 -0.67 -8.19
C ASP A 74 14.24 0.20 -7.04
N LEU A 75 14.43 1.53 -7.12
CA LEU A 75 13.90 2.47 -6.15
C LEU A 75 12.37 2.33 -5.99
N LYS A 76 11.67 2.15 -7.10
CA LYS A 76 10.20 2.02 -7.10
C LYS A 76 9.72 0.70 -6.50
N ILE A 77 10.42 -0.39 -6.77
CA ILE A 77 10.18 -1.70 -6.14
C ILE A 77 10.42 -1.61 -4.63
N ASN A 78 11.51 -0.97 -4.21
CA ASN A 78 11.82 -0.76 -2.80
C ASN A 78 10.73 0.07 -2.10
N GLU A 79 10.24 1.12 -2.75
CA GLU A 79 9.11 1.92 -2.27
C GLU A 79 7.86 1.06 -2.07
N TYR A 80 7.51 0.24 -3.06
CA TYR A 80 6.35 -0.66 -3.01
C TYR A 80 6.46 -1.65 -1.87
N MET A 81 7.62 -2.31 -1.75
CA MET A 81 7.89 -3.29 -0.70
C MET A 81 7.81 -2.66 0.71
N ASN A 82 8.28 -1.43 0.88
CA ASN A 82 8.18 -0.72 2.15
C ASN A 82 6.74 -0.32 2.49
N ASN A 83 5.97 0.16 1.50
CA ASN A 83 4.57 0.55 1.67
C ASN A 83 3.67 -0.65 1.99
N TRP A 84 3.98 -1.81 1.41
CA TRP A 84 3.35 -3.09 1.72
C TRP A 84 3.66 -3.56 3.15
N LYS A 85 4.93 -3.53 3.57
CA LYS A 85 5.36 -3.92 4.92
C LYS A 85 4.71 -3.07 6.02
N LYS A 86 4.56 -1.76 5.79
CA LYS A 86 3.84 -0.83 6.70
C LYS A 86 2.33 -1.05 6.75
N SER A 87 1.78 -1.98 5.96
CA SER A 87 0.35 -2.26 5.93
C SER A 87 -0.05 -3.54 6.67
N ARG A 88 0.93 -4.34 7.13
CA ARG A 88 0.72 -5.55 7.92
C ARG A 88 0.80 -5.28 9.42
#